data_AF-A0A2P4UF54-F1
#
_entry.id   AF-A0A2P4UF54-F1
#
_cell.length_a   1.000
_cell.length_b   1.000
_cell.length_c   1.000
_cell.angle_alpha   90.00
_cell.angle_beta   90.00
_cell.angle_gamma   90.00
#
_symmetry.space_group_name_H-M   'P 1'
#
loop_
_entity.id
_entity.type
_entity.pdbx_description
1 polymer ?
#
loop_
_entity_poly.entity_id
_entity_poly.type
_entity_poly.pdbx_seq_one_letter_code
_entity_poly.pdbx_strand_id
1 'polypeptide(L)' 'MTRSAPGAAADVRIIVDRSIAEIFLGTGEALTLRLYPVGDGPWRLRARAAGEGFAAFDVRVWPLRPAGTEDACGPS' A
#
# COMPACT_ATOMS: atom_id res chain seq x y z
N MET A 1 -15.47 -4.91 -6.12
CA MET A 1 -15.00 -3.51 -6.21
C MET A 1 -16.10 -2.69 -6.87
N THR A 2 -16.91 -2.01 -6.06
CA THR A 2 -17.84 -1.00 -6.54
C THR A 2 -17.05 0.25 -6.92
N ARG A 3 -17.37 0.84 -8.06
CA ARG A 3 -16.75 2.09 -8.51
C ARG A 3 -17.20 3.21 -7.57
N SER A 4 -16.27 4.00 -7.03
CA SER A 4 -16.62 5.22 -6.30
C SER A 4 -17.43 6.16 -7.21
N ALA A 5 -18.43 6.84 -6.63
CA ALA A 5 -19.20 7.83 -7.37
C ALA A 5 -18.28 8.94 -7.91
N PRO A 6 -18.55 9.48 -9.11
CA PRO A 6 -17.81 10.63 -9.62
C PRO A 6 -17.78 11.77 -8.58
N GLY A 7 -16.59 12.31 -8.31
CA GLY A 7 -16.39 13.38 -7.33
C GLY A 7 -16.21 12.93 -5.87
N ALA A 8 -16.40 11.64 -5.56
CA ALA A 8 -16.11 11.12 -4.22
C ALA A 8 -14.60 10.88 -4.04
N ALA A 9 -14.05 11.29 -2.90
CA ALA A 9 -12.69 10.96 -2.52
C ALA A 9 -12.60 9.45 -2.16
N ALA A 10 -11.45 8.85 -2.47
CA ALA A 10 -11.13 7.49 -2.07
C ALA A 10 -9.88 7.52 -1.20
N ASP A 11 -10.01 7.05 0.04
CA ASP A 11 -8.87 6.85 0.93
C ASP A 11 -8.26 5.48 0.68
N VAL A 12 -6.97 5.47 0.33
CA VAL A 12 -6.21 4.24 0.06
C VAL A 12 -4.95 4.27 0.90
N ARG A 13 -4.72 3.20 1.66
CA ARG A 13 -3.46 2.94 2.38
C ARG A 13 -2.81 1.69 1.82
N ILE A 14 -1.52 1.79 1.51
CA ILE A 14 -0.73 0.67 0.99
C ILE A 14 0.46 0.44 1.93
N ILE A 15 0.61 -0.78 2.42
CA ILE A 15 1.76 -1.23 3.20
C ILE A 15 2.54 -2.20 2.32
N VAL A 16 3.84 -1.97 2.16
CA VAL A 16 4.73 -2.86 1.41
C VAL A 16 5.83 -3.34 2.34
N ASP A 17 5.77 -4.63 2.73
CA ASP A 17 6.82 -5.32 3.49
C ASP A 17 7.42 -6.42 2.61
N ARG A 18 8.60 -6.12 2.06
CA ARG A 18 9.36 -7.00 1.17
C ARG A 18 8.50 -7.51 0.01
N SER A 19 8.03 -8.76 0.08
CA SER A 19 7.20 -9.38 -0.95
C SER A 19 5.70 -9.21 -0.73
N ILE A 20 5.26 -8.66 0.40
CA ILE A 20 3.85 -8.51 0.74
C ILE A 20 3.42 -7.07 0.46
N ALA A 21 2.28 -6.93 -0.21
CA ALA A 21 1.58 -5.66 -0.32
C ALA A 21 0.17 -5.81 0.26
N GLU A 22 -0.17 -5.00 1.24
CA GLU A 22 -1.51 -4.90 1.79
C GLU A 22 -2.12 -3.56 1.42
N ILE A 23 -3.33 -3.60 0.88
CA ILE A 23 -4.08 -2.43 0.43
C ILE A 23 -5.36 -2.35 1.27
N PHE A 24 -5.58 -1.20 1.90
CA PHE A 24 -6.78 -0.91 2.68
C PHE A 24 -7.52 0.25 2.05
N LEU A 25 -8.84 0.11 1.95
CA LEU A 25 -9.74 1.20 1.54
C LEU A 25 -10.36 1.85 2.78
N GLY A 26 -10.63 3.15 2.72
CA GLY A 26 -11.36 3.87 3.78
C GLY A 26 -12.77 3.31 4.05
N THR A 27 -13.30 2.51 3.12
CA THR A 27 -14.57 1.79 3.22
C THR A 27 -14.47 0.48 4.02
N GLY A 28 -13.26 0.06 4.43
CA GLY A 28 -13.02 -1.08 5.30
C GLY A 28 -12.56 -2.35 4.60
N GLU A 29 -12.61 -2.42 3.27
CA GLU A 29 -12.07 -3.56 2.52
C GLU A 29 -10.54 -3.60 2.56
N ALA A 30 -10.01 -4.83 2.57
CA ALA A 30 -8.59 -5.11 2.49
C ALA A 30 -8.28 -6.08 1.36
N LEU A 31 -7.11 -5.91 0.74
CA LEU A 31 -6.56 -6.81 -0.27
C LEU A 31 -5.08 -7.09 0.05
N THR A 32 -4.75 -8.36 0.23
CA THR A 32 -3.38 -8.83 0.45
C THR A 32 -2.84 -9.47 -0.82
N LEU A 33 -1.66 -9.03 -1.24
CA LEU A 33 -0.97 -9.48 -2.45
C LEU A 33 0.43 -9.95 -2.10
N ARG A 34 0.95 -10.88 -2.91
CA ARG A 34 2.35 -11.27 -2.88
C ARG A 34 3.02 -10.96 -4.21
N LEU A 35 4.08 -10.17 -4.15
CA LEU A 35 4.80 -9.63 -5.29
C LEU A 35 6.27 -10.03 -5.19
N TYR A 36 6.79 -10.60 -6.28
CA TYR A 36 8.19 -11.03 -6.38
C TYR A 36 8.87 -10.22 -7.48
N PRO A 37 9.33 -8.99 -7.18
CA PRO A 37 10.01 -8.18 -8.16
C PRO A 37 11.28 -8.90 -8.63
N VAL A 38 11.47 -8.98 -9.95
CA VAL A 38 12.64 -9.61 -10.59
C VAL A 38 13.70 -8.58 -11.01
N GLY A 39 13.44 -7.28 -10.79
CA GLY A 39 14.37 -6.20 -11.13
C GLY A 39 15.02 -5.59 -9.89
N ASP A 40 16.23 -5.08 -10.05
CA ASP A 40 17.06 -4.56 -8.96
C ASP A 40 16.71 -3.13 -8.50
N GLY A 41 15.67 -2.53 -9.10
CA GLY A 41 15.27 -1.16 -8.82
C GLY A 41 14.42 -1.02 -7.55
N PRO A 42 14.42 0.17 -6.92
CA PRO A 42 13.54 0.44 -5.79
C PRO A 42 12.06 0.37 -6.20
N TRP A 43 11.20 0.01 -5.26
CA TRP A 43 9.75 0.08 -5.42
C TRP A 43 9.29 1.50 -5.77
N ARG A 44 8.32 1.60 -6.69
CA ARG A 44 7.71 2.88 -7.10
C ARG A 44 6.20 2.76 -7.07
N LEU A 45 5.54 3.64 -6.30
CA LEU A 45 4.08 3.79 -6.34
C LEU A 45 3.70 4.80 -7.42
N ARG A 46 2.73 4.43 -8.28
CA ARG A 46 2.18 5.31 -9.32
C ARG A 46 0.65 5.30 -9.24
N ALA A 47 0.07 6.44 -8.90
CA ALA A 47 -1.37 6.66 -9.03
C ALA A 47 -1.67 7.18 -10.44
N ARG A 48 -2.69 6.61 -11.10
CA ARG A 48 -3.15 7.04 -12.42
C ARG A 48 -4.67 7.11 -12.40
N ALA A 49 -5.22 8.20 -12.91
CA ALA A 49 -6.65 8.26 -13.23
C ALA A 49 -6.88 7.43 -14.50
N ALA A 50 -7.91 6.60 -14.50
CA ALA A 50 -8.34 5.87 -15.68
C ALA A 50 -9.65 6.47 -16.22
N GLY A 51 -9.75 6.61 -17.54
CA GLY A 51 -10.91 7.19 -18.22
C GLY A 51 -10.80 8.70 -18.44
N GLU A 52 -11.89 9.29 -18.92
CA GLU A 52 -12.00 10.75 -19.14
C GLU A 52 -12.11 11.50 -17.81
N GLY A 53 -11.47 12.66 -17.73
CA GLY A 53 -11.46 13.53 -16.55
C GLY A 53 -10.10 13.61 -15.85
N PHE A 54 -10.08 14.23 -14.68
CA PHE A 54 -8.88 14.41 -13.85
C PHE A 54 -9.15 13.89 -12.44
N ALA A 55 -8.12 13.30 -11.80
CA ALA A 55 -8.14 12.99 -10.38
C ALA A 55 -6.97 13.72 -9.71
N ALA A 56 -7.27 14.43 -8.63
CA ALA A 56 -6.25 14.94 -7.74
C ALA A 56 -5.75 13.82 -6.82
N PHE A 57 -4.45 13.80 -6.55
CA PHE A 57 -3.84 12.84 -5.64
C PHE A 57 -3.07 13.60 -4.57
N ASP A 58 -3.33 13.27 -3.30
CA ASP A 58 -2.43 13.59 -2.19
C ASP A 58 -1.74 12.29 -1.76
N VAL A 59 -0.41 12.28 -1.81
CA VAL A 59 0.39 11.09 -1.53
C VAL A 59 1.40 11.40 -0.45
N ARG A 60 1.30 10.65 0.64
CA ARG A 60 2.26 10.68 1.75
C ARG A 60 2.93 9.32 1.88
N VAL A 61 4.24 9.33 2.11
CA VAL A 61 5.08 8.13 2.17
C VAL A 61 5.84 8.14 3.48
N TRP A 62 5.85 7.01 4.17
CA TRP A 62 6.58 6.80 5.40
C TRP A 62 7.41 5.52 5.30
N PRO A 63 8.68 5.54 5.76
CA PRO A 63 9.47 4.33 5.85
C PRO A 63 8.88 3.41 6.93
N LEU A 64 8.70 2.14 6.61
CA LEU A 64 8.41 1.14 7.63
C LEU A 64 9.66 0.94 8.49
N ARG A 65 9.47 0.98 9.80
CA ARG A 65 10.52 0.56 10.72
C ARG A 65 10.54 -0.96 10.74
N PRO A 66 11.73 -1.58 10.74
CA PRO A 66 11.84 -3.01 11.01
C PRO A 66 11.09 -3.30 12.32
N ALA A 67 10.23 -4.32 12.31
CA ALA A 67 9.74 -4.85 13.56
C ALA A 67 10.97 -5.39 14.29
N GLY A 68 11.39 -4.73 15.37
CA GLY A 68 12.47 -5.23 16.21
C GLY A 68 12.08 -6.64 16.62
N THR A 69 12.93 -7.61 16.32
CA THR A 69 12.87 -8.90 16.98
C THR A 69 13.29 -8.62 18.42
N GLU A 70 12.35 -8.38 19.33
CA GLU A 70 12.65 -8.65 20.73
C GLU A 70 12.94 -10.15 20.77
N ASP A 71 14.22 -10.49 20.90
CA ASP A 71 14.67 -11.85 21.15
C ASP A 71 14.01 -12.31 22.46
N ALA A 72 12.82 -12.88 22.35
CA ALA A 72 12.19 -13.67 23.39
C ALA A 72 12.91 -15.01 23.51
N CYS A 73 14.21 -14.95 23.81
CA CYS A 73 14.98 -16.04 24.36
C CYS A 73 15.97 -15.42 25.34
N GLY A 74 15.45 -15.04 26.52
CA GLY A 74 16.30 -14.75 27.68
C GLY A 74 17.09 -16.01 28.07
N PRO A 75 18.27 -15.86 28.70
CA PRO A 75 19.14 -16.99 28.98
C PRO A 75 18.47 -17.99 29.93
N SER A 76 18.40 -19.25 29.49
CA SER A 76 18.06 -20.42 30.31
C SER A 76 19.14 -20.71 31.36
#